data_AF-T2FE96-F1
#
_entry.id   AF-T2FE96-F1
#
_cell.length_a   1.000
_cell.length_b   1.000
_cell.length_c   1.000
_cell.angle_alpha   90.00
_cell.angle_beta   90.00
_cell.angle_gamma   90.00
#
_symmetry.space_group_name_H-M   'P 1'
#
loop_
_entity.id
_entity.type
_entity.pdbx_description
1 polymer ?
#
loop_
_entity_poly.entity_id
_entity_poly.type
_entity_poly.pdbx_seq_one_letter_code
_entity_poly.pdbx_strand_id
1 'polypeptide(L)'
;EEDNAAVGERYWLNSDGMYIYVAPEVPLFIDYHNELENHLCLIAEVADPYSTRRTENVLKYDLWFFENPKIAHQHAVDNYLGKPSGVPDYRMIQYPIWSTWARYSREIDQDNLWAFANEIKDSGFPNAQFEIDDLWEVCYGSLFVDVRKLPDLKQLVQDIKGLGFRVAIWVHPFINKDCEPWYSEALGKGYLFLNEEGSPDTTWWNNNG
;
A
#
# COMPACT_ATOMS: atom_id res chain seq x y z
N GLU A 1 -3.50 -15.57 -4.70
CA GLU A 1 -3.47 -14.34 -5.54
C GLU A 1 -4.74 -14.12 -6.36
N GLU A 2 -5.71 -15.05 -6.39
CA GLU A 2 -6.92 -14.88 -7.22
C GLU A 2 -7.88 -13.78 -6.74
N ASP A 3 -7.80 -13.35 -5.47
CA ASP A 3 -8.74 -12.37 -4.87
C ASP A 3 -8.12 -11.02 -4.48
N ASN A 4 -6.88 -10.74 -4.90
CA ASN A 4 -6.22 -9.47 -4.57
C ASN A 4 -6.44 -8.44 -5.69
N ALA A 5 -7.42 -7.56 -5.51
CA ALA A 5 -7.61 -6.39 -6.36
C ALA A 5 -6.90 -5.16 -5.76
N ALA A 6 -6.35 -4.30 -6.63
CA ALA A 6 -5.95 -2.97 -6.19
C ALA A 6 -7.18 -2.20 -5.68
N VAL A 7 -6.99 -1.32 -4.69
CA VAL A 7 -8.06 -0.41 -4.25
C VAL A 7 -8.46 0.46 -5.43
N GLY A 8 -9.63 0.19 -6.00
CA GLY A 8 -10.21 1.00 -7.06
C GLY A 8 -10.72 2.32 -6.49
N GLU A 9 -10.24 3.43 -7.05
CA GLU A 9 -10.89 4.74 -6.86
C GLU A 9 -12.35 4.64 -7.31
N ARG A 10 -13.27 5.20 -6.52
CA ARG A 10 -14.73 5.13 -6.79
C ARG A 10 -15.16 6.14 -7.85
N TYR A 11 -14.39 6.25 -8.93
CA TYR A 11 -14.48 7.28 -9.96
C TYR A 11 -14.30 6.68 -11.35
N TRP A 12 -15.28 6.87 -12.23
CA TRP A 12 -15.26 6.40 -13.63
C TRP A 12 -15.53 7.56 -14.57
N LEU A 13 -14.60 7.83 -15.49
CA LEU A 13 -14.68 8.89 -16.48
C LEU A 13 -14.69 8.31 -17.89
N ASN A 14 -15.53 8.85 -18.77
CA ASN A 14 -15.55 8.48 -20.19
C ASN A 14 -15.01 9.61 -21.10
N SER A 15 -14.84 9.28 -22.39
CA SER A 15 -14.33 10.20 -23.42
C SER A 15 -15.25 11.37 -23.75
N ASP A 16 -16.53 11.27 -23.39
CA ASP A 16 -17.56 12.27 -23.70
C ASP A 16 -17.66 13.34 -22.61
N GLY A 17 -16.83 13.26 -21.57
CA GLY A 17 -16.85 14.22 -20.47
C GLY A 17 -17.88 13.90 -19.39
N MET A 18 -18.35 12.66 -19.32
CA MET A 18 -19.22 12.18 -18.25
C MET A 18 -18.43 11.40 -17.22
N TYR A 19 -18.75 11.59 -15.94
CA TYR A 19 -18.20 10.73 -14.89
C TYR A 19 -19.24 10.35 -13.83
N ILE A 20 -19.00 9.19 -13.22
CA ILE A 20 -19.70 8.69 -12.04
C ILE A 20 -18.74 8.72 -10.86
N TYR A 21 -19.19 9.23 -9.71
CA TYR A 21 -18.49 9.08 -8.43
C TYR A 21 -19.42 8.37 -7.44
N VAL A 22 -18.98 7.24 -6.89
CA VAL A 22 -19.76 6.49 -5.88
C VAL A 22 -19.27 6.87 -4.49
N ALA A 23 -20.22 7.19 -3.60
CA ALA A 23 -19.87 7.65 -2.26
C ALA A 23 -19.10 6.58 -1.46
N PRO A 24 -18.10 6.95 -0.63
CA PRO A 24 -17.25 6.00 0.10
C PRO A 24 -18.03 5.04 1.02
N GLU A 25 -19.17 5.48 1.54
CA GLU A 25 -20.02 4.70 2.44
C GLU A 25 -20.77 3.54 1.76
N VAL A 26 -20.86 3.52 0.43
CA VAL A 26 -21.61 2.50 -0.31
C VAL A 26 -20.86 1.16 -0.22
N PRO A 27 -21.55 0.04 0.11
CA PRO A 27 -20.93 -1.27 0.03
C PRO A 27 -20.89 -1.72 -1.44
N LEU A 28 -19.91 -1.18 -2.16
CA LEU A 28 -19.85 -1.20 -3.62
C LEU A 28 -19.17 -2.48 -4.13
N PHE A 29 -19.87 -3.17 -5.01
CA PHE A 29 -19.35 -4.17 -5.93
C PHE A 29 -19.42 -3.60 -7.36
N ILE A 30 -18.43 -3.97 -8.18
CA ILE A 30 -18.30 -3.49 -9.55
C ILE A 30 -18.28 -4.70 -10.44
N ASP A 31 -19.12 -4.69 -11.46
CA ASP A 31 -19.05 -5.65 -12.55
C ASP A 31 -18.88 -4.94 -13.89
N TYR A 32 -18.08 -5.51 -14.78
CA TYR A 32 -17.92 -5.05 -16.14
C TYR A 32 -17.93 -6.25 -17.08
N HIS A 33 -18.90 -6.25 -17.99
CA HIS A 33 -19.02 -7.26 -19.06
C HIS A 33 -19.29 -8.70 -18.58
N ASN A 34 -19.65 -8.95 -17.32
CA ASN A 34 -20.00 -10.29 -16.85
C ASN A 34 -21.52 -10.49 -16.79
N GLU A 35 -22.22 -9.68 -15.99
CA GLU A 35 -23.67 -9.79 -15.81
C GLU A 35 -24.42 -9.26 -17.02
N LEU A 36 -23.93 -8.15 -17.59
CA LEU A 36 -24.51 -7.48 -18.75
C LEU A 36 -23.43 -7.12 -19.76
N GLU A 37 -23.59 -7.63 -20.98
CA GLU A 37 -22.69 -7.33 -22.09
C GLU A 37 -22.66 -5.81 -22.36
N ASN A 38 -21.46 -5.24 -22.49
CA ASN A 38 -21.24 -3.80 -22.73
C ASN A 38 -21.79 -2.84 -21.65
N HIS A 39 -21.90 -3.30 -20.40
CA HIS A 39 -22.31 -2.45 -19.28
C HIS A 39 -21.25 -2.43 -18.17
N LEU A 40 -21.20 -1.30 -17.46
CA LEU A 40 -20.60 -1.16 -16.14
C LEU A 40 -21.73 -1.20 -15.11
N CYS A 41 -21.70 -2.17 -14.21
CA CYS A 41 -22.67 -2.35 -13.14
C CYS A 41 -22.05 -1.90 -11.81
N LEU A 42 -22.75 -0.99 -11.12
CA LEU A 42 -22.37 -0.49 -9.79
C LEU A 42 -23.42 -0.96 -8.80
N ILE A 43 -23.05 -1.91 -7.96
CA ILE A 43 -23.99 -2.67 -7.12
C ILE A 43 -23.72 -2.31 -5.66
N ALA A 44 -24.76 -1.87 -4.94
CA ALA A 44 -24.71 -1.73 -3.49
C ALA A 44 -25.21 -3.04 -2.87
N GLU A 45 -24.33 -3.79 -2.22
CA GLU A 45 -24.64 -5.11 -1.67
C GLU A 45 -23.99 -5.30 -0.30
N VAL A 46 -24.75 -5.82 0.68
CA VAL A 46 -24.23 -6.15 2.00
C VAL A 46 -23.75 -7.60 1.98
N ALA A 47 -22.53 -7.78 1.48
CA ALA A 47 -21.81 -9.04 1.42
C ALA A 47 -20.32 -8.78 1.69
N ASP A 48 -19.54 -9.83 1.96
CA ASP A 48 -18.09 -9.74 2.20
C ASP A 48 -17.41 -8.95 1.06
N PRO A 49 -16.57 -7.94 1.36
CA PRO A 49 -15.95 -7.64 2.66
C PRO A 49 -16.72 -6.64 3.55
N TYR A 50 -17.95 -6.28 3.20
CA TYR A 50 -18.74 -5.31 3.97
C TYR A 50 -19.51 -6.00 5.11
N SER A 51 -19.49 -5.36 6.29
CA SER A 51 -20.12 -5.89 7.51
C SER A 51 -21.61 -6.24 7.33
N THR A 52 -22.01 -7.44 7.76
CA THR A 52 -23.40 -7.89 7.79
C THR A 52 -24.26 -7.10 8.79
N ARG A 53 -23.60 -6.39 9.73
CA ARG A 53 -24.25 -5.53 10.74
C ARG A 53 -24.77 -4.20 10.17
N ARG A 54 -24.56 -3.92 8.88
CA ARG A 54 -25.09 -2.71 8.24
C ARG A 54 -26.61 -2.73 8.24
N THR A 55 -27.21 -1.70 8.81
CA THR A 55 -28.68 -1.56 8.89
C THR A 55 -29.30 -1.01 7.60
N GLU A 56 -28.50 -0.39 6.75
CA GLU A 56 -28.93 0.25 5.51
C GLU A 56 -28.01 -0.13 4.35
N ASN A 57 -28.64 -0.39 3.20
CA ASN A 57 -27.96 -0.62 1.94
C ASN A 57 -28.46 0.40 0.92
N VAL A 58 -27.68 1.45 0.69
CA VAL A 58 -28.01 2.55 -0.19
C VAL A 58 -26.95 2.66 -1.26
N LEU A 59 -27.38 2.67 -2.52
CA LEU A 59 -26.54 3.06 -3.65
C LEU A 59 -26.59 4.59 -3.77
N LYS A 60 -25.48 5.25 -3.42
CA LYS A 60 -25.33 6.71 -3.50
C LYS A 60 -24.18 7.06 -4.44
N TYR A 61 -24.50 7.79 -5.48
CA TYR A 61 -23.53 8.23 -6.49
C TYR A 61 -23.93 9.57 -7.07
N ASP A 62 -22.94 10.27 -7.60
CA ASP A 62 -23.10 11.48 -8.39
C ASP A 62 -22.77 11.19 -9.85
N LEU A 63 -23.58 11.72 -10.77
CA LEU A 63 -23.36 11.65 -12.21
C LEU A 63 -23.22 13.06 -12.76
N TRP A 64 -22.13 13.31 -13.46
CA TRP A 64 -21.82 14.62 -14.01
C TRP A 64 -21.56 14.56 -15.51
N PHE A 65 -21.88 15.67 -16.18
CA PHE A 65 -21.77 15.84 -17.62
C PHE A 65 -21.06 17.14 -17.94
N PHE A 66 -20.00 17.05 -18.73
CA PHE A 66 -19.21 18.19 -19.19
C PHE A 66 -18.91 18.06 -20.68
N GLU A 67 -18.41 19.15 -21.27
CA GLU A 67 -18.10 19.18 -22.71
C GLU A 67 -16.97 18.23 -23.12
N ASN A 68 -16.07 17.89 -22.19
CA ASN A 68 -14.92 17.03 -22.46
C ASN A 68 -14.35 16.42 -21.15
N PRO A 69 -13.57 15.33 -21.26
CA PRO A 69 -13.01 14.62 -20.10
C PRO A 69 -12.04 15.45 -19.25
N LYS A 70 -11.39 16.46 -19.83
CA LYS A 70 -10.48 17.33 -19.07
C LYS A 70 -11.25 18.17 -18.05
N ILE A 71 -12.32 18.84 -18.48
CA ILE A 71 -13.16 19.65 -17.58
C ILE A 71 -13.82 18.74 -16.54
N ALA A 72 -14.32 17.58 -16.97
CA ALA A 72 -14.92 16.58 -16.10
C ALA A 72 -13.96 16.12 -14.98
N HIS A 73 -12.74 15.76 -15.34
CA HIS A 73 -11.74 15.33 -14.36
C HIS A 73 -11.31 16.46 -13.43
N GLN A 74 -11.14 17.68 -13.96
CA GLN A 74 -10.82 18.85 -13.12
C GLN A 74 -11.91 19.11 -12.09
N HIS A 75 -13.18 18.99 -12.48
CA HIS A 75 -14.29 19.07 -11.55
C HIS A 75 -14.25 17.96 -10.49
N ALA A 76 -13.98 16.71 -10.90
CA ALA A 76 -13.86 15.59 -9.96
C ALA A 76 -12.72 15.80 -8.94
N VAL A 77 -11.57 16.30 -9.40
CA VAL A 77 -10.42 16.64 -8.57
C VAL A 77 -10.75 17.74 -7.55
N ASP A 78 -11.45 18.79 -7.99
CA ASP A 78 -11.77 19.93 -7.12
C ASP A 78 -12.84 19.61 -6.07
N ASN A 79 -13.70 18.60 -6.33
CA ASN A 79 -14.85 18.29 -5.47
C ASN A 79 -14.74 16.97 -4.69
N TYR A 80 -13.96 15.99 -5.17
CA TYR A 80 -13.94 14.62 -4.62
C TYR A 80 -12.53 14.08 -4.39
N LEU A 81 -11.66 14.11 -5.41
CA LEU A 81 -10.37 13.39 -5.36
C LEU A 81 -9.26 14.18 -4.66
N GLY A 82 -9.35 15.51 -4.68
CA GLY A 82 -8.31 16.40 -4.20
C GLY A 82 -7.10 16.47 -5.13
N LYS A 83 -6.23 17.47 -4.88
CA LYS A 83 -4.97 17.65 -5.61
C LYS A 83 -3.81 17.15 -4.76
N PRO A 84 -2.81 16.48 -5.36
CA PRO A 84 -1.55 16.25 -4.68
C PRO A 84 -0.92 17.59 -4.29
N SER A 85 -0.28 17.64 -3.14
CA SER A 85 0.39 18.85 -2.63
C SER A 85 1.74 19.13 -3.30
N GLY A 86 2.23 18.21 -4.11
CA GLY A 86 3.50 18.32 -4.82
C GLY A 86 3.71 17.16 -5.78
N VAL A 87 4.90 17.12 -6.38
CA VAL A 87 5.33 16.03 -7.25
C VAL A 87 6.32 15.13 -6.51
N PRO A 88 6.37 13.82 -6.82
CA PRO A 88 7.44 12.95 -6.34
C PRO A 88 8.82 13.49 -6.74
N ASP A 89 9.87 13.09 -6.02
CA ASP A 89 11.24 13.36 -6.46
C ASP A 89 11.48 12.71 -7.82
N TYR A 90 11.86 13.51 -8.81
CA TYR A 90 12.09 13.06 -10.18
C TYR A 90 13.08 11.90 -10.27
N ARG A 91 14.05 11.79 -9.35
CA ARG A 91 15.01 10.67 -9.32
C ARG A 91 14.32 9.33 -9.14
N MET A 92 13.22 9.26 -8.37
CA MET A 92 12.46 8.02 -8.17
C MET A 92 11.80 7.51 -9.46
N ILE A 93 11.54 8.40 -10.41
CA ILE A 93 10.96 8.05 -11.72
C ILE A 93 12.07 7.81 -12.74
N GLN A 94 13.17 8.55 -12.64
CA GLN A 94 14.25 8.56 -13.62
C GLN A 94 15.27 7.44 -13.43
N TYR A 95 15.52 7.01 -12.19
CA TYR A 95 16.59 6.07 -11.85
C TYR A 95 16.08 4.85 -11.09
N PRO A 96 16.83 3.72 -11.12
CA PRO A 96 16.43 2.50 -10.44
C PRO A 96 16.27 2.66 -8.93
N ILE A 97 15.28 1.94 -8.40
CA ILE A 97 15.11 1.63 -6.98
C ILE A 97 15.76 0.27 -6.72
N TRP A 98 16.60 0.20 -5.70
CA TRP A 98 17.36 -0.99 -5.34
C TRP A 98 16.80 -1.58 -4.05
N SER A 99 15.95 -2.60 -4.19
CA SER A 99 15.41 -3.35 -3.06
C SER A 99 16.31 -4.52 -2.68
N THR A 100 16.50 -4.71 -1.39
CA THR A 100 17.23 -5.85 -0.82
C THR A 100 16.43 -7.16 -0.90
N TRP A 101 15.09 -7.09 -1.07
CA TRP A 101 14.22 -8.27 -1.20
C TRP A 101 14.69 -9.21 -2.30
N ALA A 102 14.98 -8.66 -3.48
CA ALA A 102 15.34 -9.44 -4.67
C ALA A 102 16.62 -10.27 -4.50
N ARG A 103 17.49 -9.92 -3.55
CA ARG A 103 18.77 -10.60 -3.31
C ARG A 103 18.82 -11.37 -2.00
N TYR A 104 18.30 -10.78 -0.93
CA TYR A 104 18.48 -11.30 0.44
C TYR A 104 17.19 -11.82 1.05
N SER A 105 16.03 -11.48 0.49
CA SER A 105 14.72 -11.73 1.11
C SER A 105 14.67 -11.22 2.55
N ARG A 106 14.93 -12.09 3.54
CA ARG A 106 14.93 -11.76 4.99
C ARG A 106 16.32 -11.76 5.61
N GLU A 107 17.32 -12.30 4.92
CA GLU A 107 18.69 -12.49 5.42
C GLU A 107 19.54 -11.23 5.23
N ILE A 108 19.03 -10.10 5.71
CA ILE A 108 19.74 -8.82 5.72
C ILE A 108 20.51 -8.61 7.02
N ASP A 109 21.67 -7.97 6.93
CA ASP A 109 22.48 -7.54 8.08
C ASP A 109 23.27 -6.29 7.69
N GLN A 110 23.93 -5.67 8.66
CA GLN A 110 24.66 -4.42 8.41
C GLN A 110 25.75 -4.56 7.34
N ASP A 111 26.47 -5.68 7.32
CA ASP A 111 27.60 -5.89 6.43
C ASP A 111 27.12 -6.12 4.98
N ASN A 112 26.07 -6.92 4.81
CA ASN A 112 25.54 -7.23 3.48
C ASN A 112 24.80 -6.04 2.85
N LEU A 113 24.10 -5.23 3.65
CA LEU A 113 23.49 -3.99 3.18
C LEU A 113 24.55 -2.98 2.75
N TRP A 114 25.63 -2.85 3.53
CA TRP A 114 26.75 -1.97 3.18
C TRP A 114 27.48 -2.44 1.91
N ALA A 115 27.77 -3.74 1.81
CA ALA A 115 28.39 -4.33 0.63
C ALA A 115 27.53 -4.09 -0.63
N PHE A 116 26.22 -4.32 -0.54
CA PHE A 116 25.33 -4.14 -1.67
C PHE A 116 25.27 -2.69 -2.15
N ALA A 117 25.20 -1.72 -1.22
CA ALA A 117 25.21 -0.31 -1.58
C ALA A 117 26.51 0.12 -2.29
N ASN A 118 27.66 -0.41 -1.87
CA ASN A 118 28.94 -0.14 -2.55
C ASN A 118 29.05 -0.84 -3.91
N GLU A 119 28.59 -2.09 -4.04
CA GLU A 119 28.57 -2.79 -5.33
C GLU A 119 27.76 -2.02 -6.38
N ILE A 120 26.59 -1.48 -6.00
CA ILE A 120 25.77 -0.66 -6.90
C ILE A 120 26.51 0.61 -7.31
N LYS A 121 27.13 1.31 -6.35
CA LYS A 121 27.91 2.53 -6.61
C LYS A 121 29.10 2.25 -7.52
N ASP A 122 29.88 1.21 -7.23
CA ASP A 122 31.10 0.86 -7.94
C ASP A 122 30.83 0.35 -9.36
N SER A 123 29.62 -0.19 -9.59
CA SER A 123 29.14 -0.53 -10.93
C SER A 123 28.86 0.70 -11.81
N GLY A 124 28.84 1.91 -11.24
CA GLY A 124 28.58 3.15 -11.97
C GLY A 124 27.13 3.36 -12.38
N PHE A 125 26.19 2.58 -11.85
CA PHE A 125 24.77 2.77 -12.12
C PHE A 125 24.25 4.05 -11.43
N PRO A 126 23.37 4.82 -12.09
CA PRO A 126 22.65 5.87 -11.41
C PRO A 126 21.71 5.24 -10.36
N ASN A 127 21.42 5.97 -9.28
CA ASN A 127 20.55 5.50 -8.21
C ASN A 127 19.51 6.53 -7.81
N ALA A 128 18.34 6.02 -7.38
CA ALA A 128 17.31 6.80 -6.71
C ALA A 128 17.23 6.47 -5.23
N GLN A 129 16.91 5.21 -4.93
CA GLN A 129 16.55 4.76 -3.60
C GLN A 129 17.15 3.39 -3.32
N PHE A 130 17.65 3.21 -2.12
CA PHE A 130 18.04 1.95 -1.52
C PHE A 130 16.93 1.57 -0.54
N GLU A 131 16.26 0.46 -0.78
CA GLU A 131 15.11 0.00 -0.01
C GLU A 131 15.51 -1.21 0.83
N ILE A 132 15.32 -1.08 2.14
CA ILE A 132 15.60 -2.12 3.13
C ILE A 132 14.32 -2.94 3.35
N ASP A 133 14.30 -4.10 2.71
CA ASP A 133 13.36 -5.22 2.83
C ASP A 133 14.11 -6.48 3.32
N ASP A 134 13.52 -7.49 3.93
CA ASP A 134 12.37 -7.53 4.82
C ASP A 134 12.90 -8.03 6.19
N LEU A 135 12.09 -7.95 7.25
CA LEU A 135 12.43 -8.42 8.60
C LEU A 135 13.68 -7.73 9.17
N TRP A 136 13.81 -6.43 8.95
CA TRP A 136 14.80 -5.56 9.62
C TRP A 136 14.51 -5.40 11.12
N GLU A 137 13.27 -5.66 11.49
CA GLU A 137 12.73 -5.57 12.83
C GLU A 137 12.90 -6.89 13.62
N VAL A 138 12.69 -6.85 14.94
CA VAL A 138 12.82 -8.01 15.84
C VAL A 138 11.87 -9.15 15.44
N CYS A 139 10.65 -8.79 15.06
CA CYS A 139 9.60 -9.67 14.54
C CYS A 139 8.58 -8.82 13.79
N TYR A 140 7.85 -9.42 12.84
CA TYR A 140 6.86 -8.72 12.02
C TYR A 140 5.84 -7.94 12.86
N GLY A 141 5.87 -6.61 12.74
CA GLY A 141 4.96 -5.67 13.40
C GLY A 141 5.46 -5.09 14.72
N SER A 142 6.69 -5.41 15.14
CA SER A 142 7.33 -4.73 16.27
C SER A 142 7.67 -3.28 15.91
N LEU A 143 8.13 -3.04 14.68
CA LEU A 143 8.76 -1.79 14.23
C LEU A 143 9.98 -1.37 15.07
N PHE A 144 10.60 -2.32 15.78
CA PHE A 144 11.86 -2.14 16.50
C PHE A 144 12.98 -2.85 15.76
N VAL A 145 14.06 -2.12 15.48
CA VAL A 145 15.24 -2.65 14.76
C VAL A 145 15.83 -3.85 15.50
N ASP A 146 16.05 -4.95 14.79
CA ASP A 146 16.83 -6.07 15.33
C ASP A 146 18.32 -5.71 15.35
N VAL A 147 18.80 -5.26 16.50
CA VAL A 147 20.20 -4.87 16.71
C VAL A 147 21.19 -6.02 16.56
N ARG A 148 20.74 -7.27 16.52
CA ARG A 148 21.60 -8.43 16.20
C ARG A 148 21.97 -8.44 14.71
N LYS A 149 21.07 -7.96 13.85
CA LYS A 149 21.25 -7.84 12.40
C LYS A 149 21.83 -6.47 12.04
N LEU A 150 21.31 -5.42 12.67
CA LEU A 150 21.56 -4.01 12.33
C LEU A 150 21.99 -3.23 13.58
N PRO A 151 23.19 -3.52 14.15
CA PRO A 151 23.64 -2.96 15.42
C PRO A 151 23.75 -1.43 15.42
N ASP A 152 24.07 -0.82 14.27
CA ASP A 152 24.05 0.64 14.10
C ASP A 152 23.36 1.04 12.78
N LEU A 153 22.06 0.75 12.69
CA LEU A 153 21.25 1.14 11.51
C LEU A 153 21.34 2.63 11.21
N LYS A 154 21.51 3.48 12.24
CA LYS A 154 21.61 4.92 12.05
C LYS A 154 22.86 5.29 11.27
N GLN A 155 24.02 4.78 11.67
CA GLN A 155 25.27 5.02 10.96
C GLN A 155 25.22 4.40 9.55
N LEU A 156 24.74 3.17 9.41
CA LEU A 156 24.58 2.51 8.10
C LEU A 156 23.73 3.35 7.13
N VAL A 157 22.59 3.88 7.58
CA VAL A 157 21.74 4.77 6.76
C VAL A 157 22.47 6.06 6.39
N GLN A 158 23.29 6.62 7.28
CA GLN A 158 24.10 7.80 6.96
C GLN A 158 25.17 7.49 5.92
N ASP A 159 25.83 6.34 6.02
CA ASP A 159 26.87 5.91 5.09
C ASP A 159 26.29 5.64 3.70
N ILE A 160 25.17 4.91 3.62
CA ILE A 160 24.45 4.66 2.35
C ILE A 160 23.99 5.98 1.72
N LYS A 161 23.47 6.93 2.51
CA LYS A 161 23.16 8.28 2.02
C LYS A 161 24.39 9.02 1.51
N GLY A 162 25.55 8.79 2.14
CA GLY A 162 26.85 9.31 1.70
C GLY A 162 27.27 8.84 0.30
N LEU A 163 26.75 7.69 -0.15
CA LEU A 163 26.95 7.19 -1.53
C LEU A 163 25.96 7.80 -2.55
N GLY A 164 25.06 8.70 -2.12
CA GLY A 164 24.12 9.41 -2.97
C GLY A 164 22.70 8.84 -2.98
N PHE A 165 22.47 7.69 -2.33
CA PHE A 165 21.15 7.08 -2.25
C PHE A 165 20.20 7.86 -1.35
N ARG A 166 18.91 7.84 -1.68
CA ARG A 166 17.86 7.94 -0.65
C ARG A 166 17.68 6.57 0.00
N VAL A 167 17.27 6.52 1.25
CA VAL A 167 17.00 5.25 1.93
C VAL A 167 15.53 5.17 2.30
N ALA A 168 14.88 4.08 1.91
CA ALA A 168 13.57 3.67 2.40
C ALA A 168 13.71 2.38 3.20
N ILE A 169 12.71 2.13 4.04
CA ILE A 169 12.59 0.89 4.80
C ILE A 169 11.15 0.41 4.65
N TRP A 170 11.00 -0.88 4.42
CA TRP A 170 9.67 -1.47 4.26
C TRP A 170 8.97 -1.55 5.61
N VAL A 171 7.69 -1.16 5.62
CA VAL A 171 6.81 -1.19 6.79
C VAL A 171 5.45 -1.73 6.37
N HIS A 172 4.73 -2.31 7.31
CA HIS A 172 3.47 -2.99 7.02
C HIS A 172 2.43 -2.82 8.14
N PRO A 173 1.13 -2.93 7.84
CA PRO A 173 0.05 -2.68 8.81
C PRO A 173 -0.46 -3.97 9.47
N PHE A 174 0.41 -4.90 9.86
CA PHE A 174 0.04 -6.13 10.55
C PHE A 174 1.05 -6.49 11.64
N ILE A 175 0.65 -7.31 12.61
CA ILE A 175 1.51 -7.79 13.70
C ILE A 175 1.37 -9.29 13.81
N ASN A 176 2.49 -10.01 13.83
CA ASN A 176 2.45 -11.44 14.06
C ASN A 176 2.08 -11.76 15.51
N LYS A 177 1.28 -12.82 15.71
CA LYS A 177 0.79 -13.23 17.04
C LYS A 177 1.89 -13.55 18.05
N ASP A 178 3.05 -14.02 17.57
CA ASP A 178 4.21 -14.37 18.39
C ASP A 178 5.17 -13.19 18.61
N CYS A 179 4.85 -12.00 18.08
CA CYS A 179 5.66 -10.80 18.22
C CYS A 179 5.37 -10.08 19.55
N GLU A 180 5.80 -10.69 20.65
CA GLU A 180 5.58 -10.17 22.01
C GLU A 180 6.68 -9.19 22.46
N PRO A 181 6.36 -8.14 23.26
CA PRO A 181 5.04 -7.84 23.85
C PRO A 181 4.10 -7.04 22.92
N TRP A 182 4.52 -6.73 21.69
CA TRP A 182 3.82 -5.79 20.80
C TRP A 182 2.43 -6.26 20.40
N TYR A 183 2.29 -7.56 20.11
CA TYR A 183 0.99 -8.15 19.78
C TYR A 183 0.00 -8.02 20.95
N SER A 184 0.38 -8.50 22.15
CA SER A 184 -0.50 -8.42 23.33
C SER A 184 -0.84 -6.98 23.72
N GLU A 185 0.10 -6.04 23.58
CA GLU A 185 -0.17 -4.62 23.83
C GLU A 185 -1.18 -4.04 22.83
N ALA A 186 -0.98 -4.29 21.53
CA ALA A 186 -1.89 -3.81 20.49
C ALA A 186 -3.30 -4.39 20.65
N LEU A 187 -3.40 -5.68 20.97
CA LEU A 187 -4.66 -6.34 21.26
C LEU A 187 -5.34 -5.75 22.52
N GLY A 188 -4.61 -5.64 23.63
CA GLY A 188 -5.14 -5.13 24.90
C GLY A 188 -5.59 -3.67 24.84
N LYS A 189 -4.99 -2.87 23.94
CA LYS A 189 -5.38 -1.47 23.70
C LYS A 189 -6.44 -1.29 22.61
N GLY A 190 -6.86 -2.37 21.95
CA GLY A 190 -7.86 -2.31 20.86
C GLY A 190 -7.36 -1.63 19.59
N TYR A 191 -6.06 -1.74 19.28
CA TYR A 191 -5.48 -1.18 18.05
C TYR A 191 -5.65 -2.10 16.84
N LEU A 192 -5.87 -3.40 17.06
CA LEU A 192 -6.09 -4.37 15.99
C LEU A 192 -7.53 -4.31 15.48
N PHE A 193 -7.69 -4.43 14.16
CA PHE A 193 -8.99 -4.62 13.55
C PHE A 193 -9.53 -6.01 13.92
N LEU A 194 -10.81 -6.10 14.26
CA LEU A 194 -11.48 -7.36 14.60
C LEU A 194 -12.55 -7.66 13.56
N ASN A 195 -12.66 -8.92 13.18
CA ASN A 195 -13.77 -9.40 12.36
C ASN A 195 -15.10 -9.42 13.15
N GLU A 196 -16.20 -9.85 12.51
CA GLU A 196 -17.51 -9.85 13.16
C GLU A 196 -17.62 -10.84 14.33
N GLU A 197 -16.76 -11.86 14.40
CA GLU A 197 -16.67 -12.78 15.53
C GLU A 197 -15.77 -12.26 16.67
N GLY A 198 -15.14 -11.09 16.49
CA GLY A 198 -14.21 -10.50 17.47
C GLY A 198 -12.78 -11.05 17.40
N SER A 199 -12.43 -11.74 16.32
CA SER A 199 -11.09 -12.26 16.06
C SER A 199 -10.20 -11.22 15.37
N PRO A 200 -8.95 -11.01 15.81
CA PRO A 200 -7.96 -10.18 15.11
C PRO A 200 -7.26 -10.92 13.96
N ASP A 201 -7.62 -12.18 13.73
CA ASP A 201 -6.91 -13.07 12.83
C ASP A 201 -7.16 -12.72 11.36
N THR A 202 -6.10 -12.80 10.56
CA THR A 202 -6.17 -12.70 9.11
C THR A 202 -5.24 -13.74 8.47
N THR A 203 -5.38 -13.94 7.17
CA THR A 203 -4.50 -14.83 6.42
C THR A 203 -3.20 -14.11 6.09
N TRP A 204 -2.10 -14.86 6.09
CA TRP A 204 -0.80 -14.33 5.78
C TRP A 204 -0.73 -13.89 4.32
N TRP A 205 -0.25 -12.65 4.08
CA TRP A 205 -0.27 -12.00 2.77
C TRP A 205 0.78 -12.57 1.80
N ASN A 206 1.87 -13.16 2.30
CA ASN A 206 3.00 -13.63 1.51
C ASN A 206 3.05 -15.16 1.50
N ASN A 207 2.30 -15.77 0.57
CA ASN A 207 2.17 -17.18 0.15
C ASN A 207 3.06 -18.29 0.80
N ASN A 208 3.26 -18.28 2.11
CA ASN A 208 3.93 -19.36 2.84
C ASN A 208 2.89 -20.04 3.73
N GLY A 209 2.27 -21.07 3.14
CA GLY A 209 2.13 -22.33 3.88
C GLY A 209 3.49 -22.97 4.11
#